data_AF-A0A8C8CN61-F1
#
_entry.id   AF-A0A8C8CN61-F1
#
_cell.length_a   1.000
_cell.length_b   1.000
_cell.length_c   1.000
_cell.angle_alpha   90.00
_cell.angle_beta   90.00
_cell.angle_gamma   90.00
#
_symmetry.space_group_name_H-M   'P 1'
#
loop_
_entity.id
_entity.type
_entity.pdbx_description
1 polymer ?
#
loop_
_entity_poly.entity_id
_entity_poly.type
_entity_poly.pdbx_seq_one_letter_code
_entity_poly.pdbx_strand_id
1 'polypeptide(L)'
;MAVGPMEWREEQKRKREDRRATKQKENSNIFCLPSSVKDENKKGPAYARRNSRVTKNAQIRHQSKSGKVSSILHHQERQGSTIPEVPETAETSDSDEEPELCYSNPRDMLNLLTDLEEQNLSYIQNFQETEEVMDEIRKTIQLTQERMNSEARILLQQVDILKNTIQREEEKTSELELKSRIFSYGEYRADKQDVMLNVLHKKVKEVYRVCVGEVDSNISTLHMLANIESRMQDVMDRLETLPPDNIDTVRTQREKEKRMREEKLLMKKHHQEERLRMALERATSDSKKRVSVPNCAQTGHISIAIIQFE
;
A
#
# COMPACT_ATOMS: atom_id res chain seq x y z
N MET A 1 -68.06 35.40 -11.04
CA MET A 1 -67.60 35.71 -9.67
C MET A 1 -68.31 36.97 -9.22
N ALA A 2 -68.99 36.95 -8.07
CA ALA A 2 -69.72 38.11 -7.55
C ALA A 2 -68.73 39.15 -6.99
N VAL A 3 -68.70 40.36 -7.55
CA VAL A 3 -67.72 41.42 -7.22
C VAL A 3 -68.23 42.24 -6.03
N GLY A 4 -67.93 41.79 -4.81
CA GLY A 4 -68.21 42.50 -3.57
C GLY A 4 -67.54 41.82 -2.36
N PRO A 5 -67.33 42.51 -1.21
CA PRO A 5 -66.79 41.87 -0.01
C PRO A 5 -67.65 40.68 0.46
N MET A 6 -67.03 39.61 0.98
CA MET A 6 -67.74 38.39 1.42
C MET A 6 -68.81 38.71 2.46
N GLU A 7 -68.45 39.53 3.46
CA GLU A 7 -69.35 39.95 4.52
C GLU A 7 -70.55 40.76 3.99
N TRP A 8 -70.32 41.61 2.98
CA TRP A 8 -71.41 42.35 2.33
C TRP A 8 -72.38 41.41 1.60
N ARG A 9 -71.87 40.37 0.91
CA ARG A 9 -72.73 39.39 0.23
C ARG A 9 -73.54 38.54 1.21
N GLU A 10 -72.94 38.15 2.33
CA GLU A 10 -73.62 37.39 3.39
C GLU A 10 -74.71 38.25 4.06
N GLU A 11 -74.43 39.52 4.31
CA GLU A 11 -75.40 40.46 4.86
C GLU A 11 -76.56 40.74 3.89
N GLN A 12 -76.30 40.90 2.59
CA GLN A 12 -77.36 41.02 1.57
C GLN A 12 -78.24 39.77 1.49
N LYS A 13 -77.63 38.58 1.63
CA LYS A 13 -78.35 37.31 1.66
C LYS A 13 -79.24 37.23 2.91
N ARG A 14 -78.70 37.58 4.08
CA ARG A 14 -79.44 37.63 5.35
C ARG A 14 -80.63 38.58 5.27
N LYS A 15 -80.42 39.79 4.73
CA LYS A 15 -81.48 40.81 4.54
C LYS A 15 -82.60 40.35 3.61
N ARG A 16 -82.27 39.61 2.54
CA ARG A 16 -83.26 39.00 1.63
C ARG A 16 -84.03 37.86 2.29
N GLU A 17 -83.37 37.03 3.09
CA GLU A 17 -84.00 35.95 3.86
C GLU A 17 -84.96 36.50 4.92
N ASP A 18 -84.55 37.53 5.67
CA ASP A 18 -85.40 38.24 6.63
C ASP A 18 -86.64 38.84 5.95
N ARG A 19 -86.48 39.43 4.76
CA ARG A 19 -87.60 39.99 3.98
C ARG A 19 -88.56 38.92 3.44
N ARG A 20 -88.05 37.73 3.10
CA ARG A 20 -88.89 36.58 2.71
C ARG A 20 -89.65 36.04 3.92
N ALA A 21 -89.01 36.00 5.09
CA ALA A 21 -89.64 35.57 6.33
C ALA A 21 -90.76 36.53 6.78
N THR A 22 -90.57 37.85 6.66
CA THR A 22 -91.62 38.83 6.99
C THR A 22 -92.80 38.75 6.03
N LYS A 23 -92.58 38.63 4.71
CA LYS A 23 -93.65 38.40 3.72
C LYS A 23 -94.42 37.11 3.98
N GLN A 24 -93.74 36.01 4.36
CA GLN A 24 -94.42 34.76 4.76
C GLN A 24 -95.25 34.92 6.04
N LYS A 25 -94.78 35.74 7.00
CA LYS A 25 -95.50 36.00 8.25
C LYS A 25 -96.77 36.82 8.04
N GLU A 26 -96.74 37.82 7.16
CA GLU A 26 -97.94 38.56 6.73
C GLU A 26 -98.94 37.64 6.02
N ASN A 27 -98.48 36.75 5.13
CA ASN A 27 -99.35 35.80 4.44
C ASN A 27 -99.96 34.74 5.37
N SER A 28 -99.24 34.35 6.43
CA SER A 28 -99.74 33.39 7.44
C SER A 28 -100.84 33.95 8.35
N ASN A 29 -100.97 35.27 8.45
CA ASN A 29 -101.99 35.93 9.27
C ASN A 29 -103.37 36.02 8.59
N ILE A 30 -103.49 35.57 7.32
CA ILE A 30 -104.74 35.63 6.53
C ILE A 30 -105.49 34.29 6.51
N PHE A 31 -104.92 33.19 7.00
CA PHE A 31 -105.59 31.88 6.97
C PHE A 31 -105.46 31.12 8.30
N CYS A 32 -106.44 31.31 9.20
CA CYS A 32 -106.70 30.40 10.32
C CYS A 32 -108.18 30.41 10.74
N LEU A 33 -108.89 29.31 10.49
CA LEU A 33 -110.04 28.84 11.28
C LEU A 33 -110.02 27.29 11.36
N PRO A 34 -110.64 26.69 12.40
CA PRO A 34 -110.06 25.56 13.13
C PRO A 34 -110.61 24.16 12.78
N SER A 35 -109.81 23.19 13.21
CA SER A 35 -109.92 21.72 13.12
C SER A 35 -111.21 21.07 13.64
N SER A 36 -111.63 19.94 13.02
CA SER A 36 -112.29 18.85 13.75
C SER A 36 -112.36 17.48 13.03
N VAL A 37 -111.61 16.53 13.62
CA VAL A 37 -111.89 15.12 13.99
C VAL A 37 -112.18 13.95 13.00
N LYS A 38 -111.43 12.85 13.32
CA LYS A 38 -111.75 11.38 13.32
C LYS A 38 -111.54 10.59 12.02
N ASP A 39 -111.09 9.33 11.98
CA ASP A 39 -110.45 8.36 12.92
C ASP A 39 -110.12 7.05 12.12
N GLU A 40 -109.37 6.14 12.75
CA GLU A 40 -109.32 4.66 12.58
C GLU A 40 -108.47 3.97 11.46
N ASN A 41 -107.27 3.54 11.87
CA ASN A 41 -106.87 2.13 12.12
C ASN A 41 -106.86 1.07 10.98
N LYS A 42 -105.69 0.43 10.73
CA LYS A 42 -105.51 -1.04 10.62
C LYS A 42 -104.05 -1.52 10.51
N LYS A 43 -103.85 -2.77 10.92
CA LYS A 43 -102.66 -3.47 11.43
C LYS A 43 -101.82 -4.21 10.36
N GLY A 44 -100.50 -4.28 10.60
CA GLY A 44 -99.69 -5.52 10.53
C GLY A 44 -99.07 -5.96 9.18
N PRO A 45 -98.20 -6.99 9.17
CA PRO A 45 -96.72 -6.82 9.12
C PRO A 45 -96.00 -7.74 8.09
N ALA A 46 -94.65 -7.80 8.21
CA ALA A 46 -93.69 -8.75 7.57
C ALA A 46 -93.27 -8.37 6.13
N TYR A 47 -92.06 -8.62 5.61
CA TYR A 47 -90.99 -9.59 5.83
C TYR A 47 -89.72 -9.07 5.08
N ALA A 48 -88.54 -9.07 5.68
CA ALA A 48 -87.43 -10.03 5.47
C ALA A 48 -86.84 -10.21 4.05
N ARG A 49 -85.53 -9.89 3.91
CA ARG A 49 -84.42 -10.64 3.24
C ARG A 49 -83.18 -9.72 3.27
N ARG A 50 -82.12 -9.91 4.08
CA ARG A 50 -81.10 -10.99 4.17
C ARG A 50 -80.57 -11.39 2.78
N ASN A 51 -79.27 -11.30 2.45
CA ASN A 51 -78.11 -11.95 3.06
C ASN A 51 -76.81 -11.35 2.46
N SER A 52 -75.75 -11.08 3.26
CA SER A 52 -74.53 -11.92 3.48
C SER A 52 -73.57 -11.93 2.28
N ARG A 53 -72.23 -11.79 2.36
CA ARG A 53 -71.22 -12.25 3.35
C ARG A 53 -69.84 -11.72 2.88
N VAL A 54 -68.92 -11.32 3.79
CA VAL A 54 -67.64 -12.00 4.18
C VAL A 54 -66.56 -12.00 3.08
N THR A 55 -65.33 -11.47 3.28
CA THR A 55 -64.18 -12.00 4.07
C THR A 55 -63.17 -10.88 4.38
N LYS A 56 -62.78 -10.65 5.65
CA LYS A 56 -61.59 -11.16 6.38
C LYS A 56 -60.21 -10.64 5.94
N ASN A 57 -59.62 -9.88 6.87
CA ASN A 57 -58.25 -9.95 7.44
C ASN A 57 -57.03 -9.68 6.55
N ALA A 58 -56.22 -8.70 6.95
CA ALA A 58 -54.93 -8.96 7.61
C ALA A 58 -54.39 -7.70 8.30
N GLN A 59 -54.08 -7.82 9.58
CA GLN A 59 -53.16 -6.94 10.30
C GLN A 59 -51.74 -7.26 9.84
N ILE A 60 -50.87 -6.25 9.71
CA ILE A 60 -49.51 -6.25 10.29
C ILE A 60 -49.07 -4.79 10.44
N ARG A 61 -48.66 -4.48 11.66
CA ARG A 61 -48.10 -3.24 12.15
C ARG A 61 -46.58 -3.39 12.08
N HIS A 62 -45.84 -2.50 11.42
CA HIS A 62 -44.50 -2.10 11.87
C HIS A 62 -44.18 -0.67 11.43
N GLN A 63 -43.50 0.01 12.36
CA GLN A 63 -43.19 1.42 12.43
C GLN A 63 -42.05 1.77 11.48
N SER A 64 -42.00 3.01 10.97
CA SER A 64 -40.85 3.93 11.12
C SER A 64 -41.01 5.19 10.27
N LYS A 65 -40.58 6.29 10.88
CA LYS A 65 -40.60 7.69 10.42
C LYS A 65 -39.76 7.87 9.15
N SER A 66 -40.27 8.62 8.18
CA SER A 66 -39.45 9.47 7.30
C SER A 66 -40.34 10.48 6.60
N GLY A 67 -40.04 11.77 6.81
CA GLY A 67 -40.74 12.89 6.22
C GLY A 67 -40.56 12.91 4.70
N LYS A 68 -41.66 13.07 3.98
CA LYS A 68 -41.68 13.38 2.55
C LYS A 68 -42.32 14.75 2.40
N VAL A 69 -41.49 15.73 2.08
CA VAL A 69 -41.90 17.04 1.59
C VAL A 69 -42.41 16.82 0.17
N SER A 70 -43.69 17.08 -0.04
CA SER A 70 -44.36 16.87 -1.32
C SER A 70 -44.01 18.00 -2.27
N SER A 71 -43.41 17.62 -3.40
CA SER A 71 -43.29 18.40 -4.62
C SER A 71 -44.69 18.79 -5.13
N ILE A 72 -44.98 20.09 -5.20
CA ILE A 72 -46.11 20.63 -5.96
C ILE A 72 -45.57 21.05 -7.33
N LEU A 73 -45.83 20.22 -8.34
CA LEU A 73 -45.66 20.59 -9.74
C LEU A 73 -47.04 20.59 -10.41
N HIS A 74 -47.34 21.77 -10.95
CA HIS A 74 -48.23 22.09 -12.06
C HIS A 74 -48.92 20.92 -12.75
N HIS A 75 -50.25 20.91 -12.63
CA HIS A 75 -51.16 20.28 -13.58
C HIS A 75 -52.24 21.29 -13.95
N GLN A 76 -51.97 22.09 -14.98
CA GLN A 76 -52.97 22.96 -15.60
C GLN A 76 -53.63 22.17 -16.73
N GLU A 77 -54.59 21.33 -16.36
CA GLU A 77 -55.48 20.67 -17.32
C GLU A 77 -56.64 21.59 -17.67
N ARG A 78 -56.75 21.89 -18.97
CA ARG A 78 -57.89 22.55 -19.60
C ARG A 78 -59.17 21.80 -19.22
N GLN A 79 -60.01 22.41 -18.39
CA GLN A 79 -61.41 21.99 -18.26
C GLN A 79 -62.27 22.84 -19.20
N GLY A 80 -62.86 22.13 -20.16
CA GLY A 80 -63.78 22.67 -21.13
C GLY A 80 -65.02 23.27 -20.48
N SER A 81 -65.54 24.26 -21.20
CA SER A 81 -66.88 24.82 -21.07
C SER A 81 -67.91 23.77 -20.65
N THR A 82 -68.44 23.92 -19.43
CA THR A 82 -69.78 23.47 -19.11
C THR A 82 -70.42 24.63 -18.37
N ILE A 83 -71.16 25.42 -19.15
CA ILE A 83 -72.07 26.45 -18.66
C ILE A 83 -73.06 25.73 -17.72
N PRO A 84 -73.12 26.07 -16.42
CA PRO A 84 -74.22 25.62 -15.59
C PRO A 84 -75.50 26.27 -16.14
N GLU A 85 -76.40 25.45 -16.68
CA GLU A 85 -77.78 25.86 -16.96
C GLU A 85 -78.35 26.51 -15.71
N VAL A 86 -78.62 27.81 -15.81
CA VAL A 86 -79.34 28.59 -14.81
C VAL A 86 -80.79 28.13 -14.90
N PRO A 87 -81.41 27.63 -13.81
CA PRO A 87 -82.86 27.50 -13.78
C PRO A 87 -83.46 28.91 -13.90
N GLU A 88 -84.01 29.23 -15.06
CA GLU A 88 -84.88 30.38 -15.27
C GLU A 88 -86.17 30.19 -14.47
N THR A 89 -86.11 30.36 -13.15
CA THR A 89 -87.27 30.84 -12.39
C THR A 89 -87.15 32.35 -12.36
N ALA A 90 -87.53 32.97 -13.49
CA ALA A 90 -87.90 34.37 -13.54
C ALA A 90 -89.21 34.55 -12.77
N GLU A 91 -89.12 34.50 -11.43
CA GLU A 91 -90.05 35.22 -10.57
C GLU A 91 -89.66 36.69 -10.74
N THR A 92 -90.28 37.35 -11.73
CA THR A 92 -90.25 38.80 -11.89
C THR A 92 -90.99 39.42 -10.71
N SER A 93 -90.35 39.43 -9.55
CA SER A 93 -90.72 40.31 -8.46
C SER A 93 -90.33 41.71 -8.90
N ASP A 94 -91.28 42.38 -9.53
CA ASP A 94 -91.29 43.83 -9.71
C ASP A 94 -91.17 44.48 -8.33
N SER A 95 -89.92 44.75 -7.97
CA SER A 95 -89.54 45.48 -6.78
C SER A 95 -88.64 46.57 -7.32
N ASP A 96 -89.16 47.81 -7.32
CA ASP A 96 -88.43 49.07 -7.47
C ASP A 96 -87.39 49.24 -6.33
N GLU A 97 -86.59 48.21 -6.06
CA GLU A 97 -85.47 48.28 -5.12
C GLU A 97 -84.22 48.63 -5.93
N GLU A 98 -83.80 49.89 -5.76
CA GLU A 98 -82.51 50.39 -6.23
C GLU A 98 -81.39 49.41 -5.81
N PRO A 99 -80.53 48.98 -6.75
CA PRO A 99 -79.48 48.02 -6.42
C PRO A 99 -78.52 48.62 -5.38
N GLU A 100 -78.48 48.03 -4.19
CA GLU A 100 -77.58 48.46 -3.11
C GLU A 100 -76.13 48.37 -3.59
N LEU A 101 -75.42 49.50 -3.56
CA LEU A 101 -74.01 49.58 -3.91
C LEU A 101 -73.16 48.93 -2.82
N CYS A 102 -72.15 48.15 -3.22
CA CYS A 102 -71.20 47.53 -2.27
C CYS A 102 -70.38 48.54 -1.47
N TYR A 103 -70.30 49.78 -1.96
CA TYR A 103 -69.59 50.88 -1.34
C TYR A 103 -70.48 52.12 -1.37
N SER A 104 -70.73 52.70 -0.21
CA SER A 104 -71.53 53.93 -0.07
C SER A 104 -70.71 55.19 -0.37
N ASN A 105 -69.39 55.12 -0.18
CA ASN A 105 -68.46 56.21 -0.46
C ASN A 105 -67.38 55.72 -1.45
N PRO A 106 -67.18 56.41 -2.59
CA PRO A 106 -66.15 56.02 -3.57
C PRO A 106 -64.72 56.03 -2.98
N ARG A 107 -64.48 56.76 -1.88
CA ARG A 107 -63.18 56.76 -1.18
C ARG A 107 -62.85 55.41 -0.56
N ASP A 108 -63.84 54.65 -0.11
CA ASP A 108 -63.62 53.36 0.56
C ASP A 108 -63.03 52.32 -0.41
N MET A 109 -63.42 52.39 -1.69
CA MET A 109 -62.85 51.56 -2.75
C MET A 109 -61.41 51.97 -3.08
N LEU A 110 -61.12 53.27 -3.11
CA LEU A 110 -59.77 53.78 -3.35
C LEU A 110 -58.82 53.39 -2.22
N ASN A 111 -59.29 53.46 -0.97
CA ASN A 111 -58.53 53.01 0.19
C ASN A 111 -58.24 51.51 0.12
N LEU A 112 -59.25 50.68 -0.19
CA LEU A 112 -59.03 49.24 -0.38
C LEU A 112 -58.00 48.93 -1.49
N LEU A 113 -58.06 49.64 -2.61
CA LEU A 113 -57.08 49.48 -3.69
C LEU A 113 -55.67 49.89 -3.24
N THR A 114 -55.57 50.93 -2.40
CA THR A 114 -54.30 51.40 -1.84
C THR A 114 -53.74 50.38 -0.85
N ASP A 115 -54.57 49.82 0.04
CA ASP A 115 -54.18 48.76 0.98
C ASP A 115 -53.71 47.51 0.23
N LEU A 116 -54.39 47.14 -0.86
CA LEU A 116 -53.99 46.03 -1.72
C LEU A 116 -52.68 46.32 -2.47
N GLU A 117 -52.46 47.56 -2.91
CA GLU A 117 -51.19 47.98 -3.51
C GLU A 117 -50.04 47.87 -2.51
N GLU A 118 -50.22 48.38 -1.29
CA GLU A 118 -49.24 48.27 -0.21
C GLU A 118 -48.93 46.80 0.14
N GLN A 119 -49.96 45.95 0.25
CA GLN A 119 -49.78 44.52 0.50
C GLN A 119 -49.03 43.82 -0.65
N ASN A 120 -49.39 44.11 -1.90
CA ASN A 120 -48.70 43.54 -3.06
C ASN A 120 -47.23 43.97 -3.11
N LEU A 121 -46.94 45.25 -2.81
CA LEU A 121 -45.56 45.74 -2.71
C LEU A 121 -44.79 45.03 -1.59
N SER A 122 -45.41 44.82 -0.43
CA SER A 122 -44.82 44.05 0.66
C SER A 122 -44.53 42.59 0.28
N TYR A 123 -45.44 41.93 -0.45
CA TYR A 123 -45.23 40.57 -0.94
C TYR A 123 -44.09 40.51 -1.96
N ILE A 124 -44.00 41.48 -2.87
CA ILE A 124 -42.90 41.56 -3.85
C ILE A 124 -41.57 41.70 -3.13
N GLN A 125 -41.48 42.59 -2.14
CA GLN A 125 -40.27 42.77 -1.35
C GLN A 125 -39.90 41.50 -0.59
N ASN A 126 -40.85 40.87 0.10
CA ASN A 126 -40.60 39.63 0.83
C ASN A 126 -40.13 38.49 -0.09
N PHE A 127 -40.71 38.40 -1.29
CA PHE A 127 -40.31 37.42 -2.29
C PHE A 127 -38.86 37.66 -2.75
N GLN A 128 -38.49 38.91 -3.02
CA GLN A 128 -37.12 39.29 -3.39
C GLN A 128 -36.11 38.99 -2.27
N GLU A 129 -36.41 39.40 -1.03
CA GLU A 129 -35.57 39.10 0.13
C GLU A 129 -35.39 37.59 0.33
N THR A 130 -36.47 36.81 0.18
CA THR A 130 -36.40 35.34 0.28
C THR A 130 -35.60 34.73 -0.88
N GLU A 131 -35.75 35.27 -2.09
CA GLU A 131 -34.99 34.84 -3.27
C GLU A 131 -33.48 35.08 -3.08
N GLU A 132 -33.10 36.25 -2.58
CA GLU A 132 -31.70 36.59 -2.25
C GLU A 132 -31.12 35.64 -1.21
N VAL A 133 -31.83 35.39 -0.10
CA VAL A 133 -31.41 34.43 0.93
C VAL A 133 -31.27 33.02 0.35
N MET A 134 -32.18 32.60 -0.51
CA MET A 134 -32.06 31.31 -1.18
C MET A 134 -30.85 31.24 -2.12
N ASP A 135 -30.53 32.32 -2.82
CA ASP A 135 -29.32 32.41 -3.64
C ASP A 135 -28.04 32.35 -2.82
N GLU A 136 -28.00 33.03 -1.68
CA GLU A 136 -26.89 32.93 -0.73
C GLU A 136 -26.70 31.50 -0.23
N ILE A 137 -27.78 30.84 0.21
CA ILE A 137 -27.74 29.44 0.64
C ILE A 137 -27.22 28.54 -0.48
N ARG A 138 -27.70 28.72 -1.72
CA ARG A 138 -27.22 27.96 -2.89
C ARG A 138 -25.72 28.13 -3.09
N LYS A 139 -25.22 29.37 -3.03
CA LYS A 139 -23.79 29.68 -3.15
C LYS A 139 -22.98 29.03 -2.01
N THR A 140 -23.45 29.12 -0.77
CA THR A 140 -22.77 28.49 0.38
C THR A 140 -22.69 26.97 0.23
N ILE A 141 -23.76 26.32 -0.24
CA ILE A 141 -23.78 24.88 -0.51
C ILE A 141 -22.76 24.53 -1.60
N GLN A 142 -22.73 25.26 -2.71
CA GLN A 142 -21.78 25.03 -3.80
C GLN A 142 -20.33 25.17 -3.31
N LEU A 143 -20.00 26.26 -2.61
CA LEU A 143 -18.67 26.48 -2.05
C LEU A 143 -18.27 25.38 -1.04
N THR A 144 -19.21 24.96 -0.19
CA THR A 144 -18.97 23.89 0.79
C THR A 144 -18.73 22.55 0.09
N GLN A 145 -19.50 22.24 -0.95
CA GLN A 145 -19.33 21.03 -1.74
C GLN A 145 -17.99 21.02 -2.48
N GLU A 146 -17.58 22.14 -3.07
CA GLU A 146 -16.28 22.28 -3.74
C GLU A 146 -15.13 22.10 -2.76
N ARG A 147 -15.21 22.73 -1.57
CA ARG A 147 -14.22 22.54 -0.50
C ARG A 147 -14.13 21.08 -0.08
N MET A 148 -15.27 20.44 0.19
CA MET A 148 -15.33 19.03 0.59
C MET A 148 -14.77 18.12 -0.51
N ASN A 149 -15.09 18.37 -1.78
CA ASN A 149 -14.56 17.62 -2.91
C ASN A 149 -13.04 17.84 -3.09
N SER A 150 -12.53 19.03 -2.78
CA SER A 150 -11.09 19.31 -2.74
C SER A 150 -10.39 18.50 -1.65
N GLU A 151 -10.93 18.55 -0.42
CA GLU A 151 -10.39 17.80 0.72
C GLU A 151 -10.41 16.29 0.48
N ALA A 152 -11.50 15.75 -0.08
CA ALA A 152 -11.59 14.35 -0.45
C ALA A 152 -10.51 13.94 -1.47
N ARG A 153 -10.24 14.79 -2.48
CA ARG A 153 -9.17 14.56 -3.46
C ARG A 153 -7.79 14.54 -2.80
N ILE A 154 -7.52 15.47 -1.90
CA ILE A 154 -6.25 15.53 -1.15
C ILE A 154 -6.07 14.28 -0.30
N LEU A 155 -7.11 13.85 0.43
CA LEU A 155 -7.07 12.64 1.24
C LEU A 155 -6.81 11.39 0.39
N LEU A 156 -7.45 11.27 -0.78
CA LEU A 156 -7.20 10.17 -1.70
C LEU A 156 -5.74 10.17 -2.20
N GLN A 157 -5.19 11.34 -2.52
CA GLN A 157 -3.77 11.46 -2.90
C GLN A 157 -2.84 11.06 -1.75
N GLN A 158 -3.14 11.46 -0.52
CA GLN A 158 -2.36 11.07 0.66
C GLN A 158 -2.40 9.56 0.89
N VAL A 159 -3.55 8.92 0.71
CA VAL A 159 -3.68 7.46 0.78
C VAL A 159 -2.78 6.78 -0.26
N ASP A 160 -2.75 7.28 -1.49
CA ASP A 160 -1.88 6.72 -2.54
C ASP A 160 -0.39 6.87 -2.20
N ILE A 161 0.03 8.04 -1.72
CA ILE A 161 1.41 8.28 -1.27
C ILE A 161 1.79 7.33 -0.13
N LEU A 162 0.90 7.13 0.85
CA LEU A 162 1.14 6.21 1.96
C LEU A 162 1.23 4.76 1.49
N LYS A 163 0.34 4.32 0.59
CA LYS A 163 0.41 2.98 -0.01
C LYS A 163 1.73 2.74 -0.73
N ASN A 164 2.16 3.68 -1.58
CA ASN A 164 3.46 3.59 -2.26
C ASN A 164 4.64 3.60 -1.29
N THR A 165 4.50 4.27 -0.14
CA THR A 165 5.55 4.30 0.90
C THR A 165 5.61 2.98 1.66
N ILE A 166 4.45 2.41 2.02
CA ILE A 166 4.37 1.08 2.64
C ILE A 166 5.00 0.04 1.71
N GLN A 167 4.62 0.03 0.44
CA GLN A 167 5.17 -0.93 -0.53
C GLN A 167 6.71 -0.84 -0.61
N ARG A 168 7.27 0.37 -0.72
CA ARG A 168 8.73 0.55 -0.75
C ARG A 168 9.41 0.06 0.53
N GLU A 169 8.81 0.28 1.70
CA GLU A 169 9.38 -0.21 2.96
C GLU A 169 9.23 -1.74 3.10
N GLU A 170 8.15 -2.33 2.58
CA GLU A 170 7.96 -3.79 2.51
C GLU A 170 8.98 -4.45 1.58
N GLU A 171 9.24 -3.87 0.41
CA GLU A 171 10.28 -4.32 -0.53
C GLU A 171 11.67 -4.28 0.13
N LYS A 172 11.99 -3.16 0.79
CA LYS A 172 13.25 -3.00 1.53
C LYS A 172 13.36 -3.96 2.72
N THR A 173 12.26 -4.21 3.42
CA THR A 173 12.22 -5.19 4.52
C THR A 173 12.48 -6.59 4.00
N SER A 174 11.88 -6.95 2.87
CA SER A 174 12.09 -8.24 2.21
C SER A 174 13.54 -8.41 1.73
N GLU A 175 14.13 -7.34 1.16
CA GLU A 175 15.54 -7.33 0.77
C GLU A 175 16.46 -7.53 1.99
N LEU A 176 16.21 -6.82 3.09
CA LEU A 176 16.96 -6.94 4.32
C LEU A 176 16.79 -8.31 4.97
N GLU A 177 15.60 -8.90 4.91
CA GLU A 177 15.34 -10.26 5.39
C GLU A 177 16.14 -11.28 4.57
N LEU A 178 16.09 -11.18 3.24
CA LEU A 178 16.88 -12.04 2.36
C LEU A 178 18.37 -11.89 2.65
N LYS A 179 18.87 -10.66 2.80
CA LYS A 179 20.25 -10.36 3.16
C LYS A 179 20.58 -11.00 4.51
N SER A 180 19.77 -10.74 5.53
CA SER A 180 19.93 -11.33 6.87
C SER A 180 19.99 -12.85 6.80
N ARG A 181 19.09 -13.48 6.02
CA ARG A 181 19.06 -14.93 5.82
C ARG A 181 20.32 -15.44 5.13
N ILE A 182 20.79 -14.78 4.07
CA ILE A 182 22.04 -15.15 3.38
C ILE A 182 23.24 -15.02 4.32
N PHE A 183 23.34 -13.92 5.07
CA PHE A 183 24.40 -13.71 6.05
C PHE A 183 24.31 -14.69 7.24
N SER A 184 23.10 -15.16 7.57
CA SER A 184 22.84 -16.14 8.64
C SER A 184 22.95 -17.60 8.17
N TYR A 185 22.95 -17.88 6.87
CA TYR A 185 22.98 -19.24 6.31
C TYR A 185 24.38 -19.88 6.38
N GLY A 186 25.43 -19.07 6.51
CA GLY A 186 26.66 -19.54 7.12
C GLY A 186 26.54 -19.35 8.62
N GLU A 187 26.88 -20.36 9.43
CA GLU A 187 27.26 -20.05 10.80
C GLU A 187 28.38 -19.00 10.71
N TYR A 188 28.06 -17.72 10.92
CA TYR A 188 29.05 -16.67 11.08
C TYR A 188 29.76 -16.95 12.40
N ARG A 189 30.67 -17.93 12.36
CA ARG A 189 31.56 -18.27 13.46
C ARG A 189 32.72 -17.30 13.35
N ALA A 190 32.48 -16.05 13.78
CA ALA A 190 33.50 -15.01 13.87
C ALA A 190 34.79 -15.60 14.47
N ASP A 191 34.65 -16.39 15.54
CA ASP A 191 35.74 -17.10 16.20
C ASP A 191 36.52 -18.04 15.26
N LYS A 192 35.86 -18.83 14.42
CA LYS A 192 36.53 -19.73 13.46
C LYS A 192 37.23 -18.93 12.35
N GLN A 193 36.61 -17.84 11.90
CA GLN A 193 37.19 -16.98 10.86
C GLN A 193 38.40 -16.21 11.38
N ASP A 194 38.35 -15.68 12.60
CA ASP A 194 39.47 -15.02 13.26
C ASP A 194 40.63 -15.97 13.54
N VAL A 195 40.34 -17.22 13.94
CA VAL A 195 41.36 -18.27 14.07
C VAL A 195 42.01 -18.53 12.70
N MET A 196 41.22 -18.67 11.64
CA MET A 196 41.73 -18.91 10.29
C MET A 196 42.59 -17.74 9.79
N LEU A 197 42.15 -16.50 10.00
CA LEU A 197 42.89 -15.29 9.63
C LEU A 197 44.20 -15.17 10.42
N ASN A 198 44.19 -15.50 11.71
CA ASN A 198 45.41 -15.55 12.51
C ASN A 198 46.39 -16.63 12.03
N VAL A 199 45.89 -17.82 11.67
CA VAL A 199 46.72 -18.89 11.08
C VAL A 199 47.32 -18.45 9.76
N LEU A 200 46.54 -17.80 8.90
CA LEU A 200 47.01 -17.24 7.63
C LEU A 200 48.08 -16.17 7.88
N HIS A 201 47.82 -15.22 8.78
CA HIS A 201 48.76 -14.16 9.15
C HIS A 201 50.10 -14.74 9.62
N LYS A 202 50.08 -15.77 10.47
CA LYS A 202 51.31 -16.46 10.92
C LYS A 202 52.06 -17.12 9.76
N LYS A 203 51.36 -17.80 8.84
CA LYS A 203 51.99 -18.42 7.66
C LYS A 203 52.60 -17.39 6.72
N VAL A 204 51.88 -16.30 6.45
CA VAL A 204 52.37 -15.20 5.61
C VAL A 204 53.60 -14.55 6.27
N LYS A 205 53.58 -14.35 7.58
CA LYS A 205 54.73 -13.82 8.33
C LYS A 205 55.97 -14.70 8.21
N GLU A 206 55.80 -16.03 8.24
CA GLU A 206 56.92 -16.96 8.04
C GLU A 206 57.52 -16.84 6.64
N VAL A 207 56.68 -16.81 5.60
CA VAL A 207 57.14 -16.63 4.21
C VAL A 207 57.82 -15.26 4.04
N TYR A 208 57.22 -14.21 4.60
CA TYR A 208 57.76 -12.85 4.57
C TYR A 208 59.18 -12.80 5.17
N ARG A 209 59.38 -13.46 6.32
CA ARG A 209 60.69 -13.55 6.98
C ARG A 209 61.74 -14.18 6.09
N VAL A 210 61.39 -15.24 5.35
CA VAL A 210 62.31 -15.95 4.46
C VAL A 210 62.60 -15.14 3.19
N CYS A 211 61.59 -14.53 2.59
CA CYS A 211 61.72 -13.85 1.29
C CYS A 211 62.30 -12.42 1.40
N VAL A 212 61.87 -11.68 2.42
CA VAL A 212 62.14 -10.24 2.60
C VAL A 212 63.02 -9.96 3.81
N GLY A 213 62.75 -10.63 4.96
CA GLY A 213 63.51 -10.47 6.21
C GLY A 213 62.60 -10.20 7.42
N GLU A 214 63.18 -10.08 8.62
CA GLU A 214 62.42 -9.71 9.83
C GLU A 214 62.13 -8.21 9.90
N VAL A 215 60.94 -7.87 10.40
CA VAL A 215 60.53 -6.50 10.69
C VAL A 215 59.98 -6.46 12.13
N ASP A 216 60.48 -5.50 12.92
CA ASP A 216 60.12 -5.32 14.33
C ASP A 216 58.72 -4.71 14.56
N SER A 217 58.00 -4.40 13.47
CA SER A 217 56.72 -3.68 13.48
C SER A 217 55.54 -4.60 13.21
N ASN A 218 54.37 -4.25 13.75
CA ASN A 218 53.08 -4.89 13.46
C ASN A 218 52.62 -4.57 12.03
N ILE A 219 53.25 -5.20 11.04
CA ILE A 219 52.87 -5.09 9.63
C ILE A 219 51.58 -5.90 9.37
N SER A 220 50.64 -5.30 8.64
CA SER A 220 49.42 -5.97 8.18
C SER A 220 49.72 -7.10 7.19
N THR A 221 48.93 -8.19 7.21
CA THR A 221 49.07 -9.33 6.29
C THR A 221 49.10 -8.89 4.83
N LEU A 222 48.25 -7.92 4.45
CA LEU A 222 48.20 -7.40 3.09
C LEU A 222 49.51 -6.74 2.66
N HIS A 223 50.12 -5.99 3.58
CA HIS A 223 51.38 -5.31 3.30
C HIS A 223 52.54 -6.30 3.22
N MET A 224 52.54 -7.36 4.04
CA MET A 224 53.50 -8.47 3.88
C MET A 224 53.38 -9.13 2.50
N LEU A 225 52.16 -9.40 2.03
CA LEU A 225 51.93 -10.01 0.72
C LEU A 225 52.42 -9.12 -0.43
N ALA A 226 52.11 -7.81 -0.38
CA ALA A 226 52.58 -6.86 -1.39
C ALA A 226 54.12 -6.79 -1.49
N ASN A 227 54.80 -6.83 -0.34
CA ASN A 227 56.25 -6.83 -0.29
C ASN A 227 56.85 -8.17 -0.77
N ILE A 228 56.22 -9.30 -0.47
CA ILE A 228 56.62 -10.61 -1.01
C ILE A 228 56.48 -10.59 -2.54
N GLU A 229 55.36 -10.07 -3.06
CA GLU A 229 55.11 -9.95 -4.49
C GLU A 229 56.18 -9.07 -5.17
N SER A 230 56.48 -7.89 -4.61
CA SER A 230 57.56 -7.01 -5.11
C SER A 230 58.90 -7.75 -5.14
N ARG A 231 59.25 -8.44 -4.06
CA ARG A 231 60.51 -9.21 -3.98
C ARG A 231 60.56 -10.33 -5.01
N MET A 232 59.42 -10.96 -5.28
CA MET A 232 59.31 -12.04 -6.26
C MET A 232 59.48 -11.48 -7.68
N GLN A 233 58.88 -10.33 -7.98
CA GLN A 233 59.08 -9.60 -9.23
C GLN A 233 60.55 -9.21 -9.43
N ASP A 234 61.20 -8.64 -8.41
CA ASP A 234 62.62 -8.26 -8.48
C ASP A 234 63.53 -9.47 -8.81
N VAL A 235 63.23 -10.65 -8.28
CA VAL A 235 63.99 -11.88 -8.59
C VAL A 235 63.76 -12.29 -10.04
N MET A 236 62.53 -12.18 -10.52
CA MET A 236 62.16 -12.54 -11.90
C MET A 236 62.84 -11.61 -12.91
N ASP A 237 62.77 -10.30 -12.69
CA ASP A 237 63.42 -9.29 -13.54
C ASP A 237 64.95 -9.48 -13.55
N ARG A 238 65.55 -9.81 -12.40
CA ARG A 238 66.98 -10.15 -12.32
C ARG A 238 67.34 -11.43 -13.05
N LEU A 239 66.44 -12.41 -13.08
CA LEU A 239 66.65 -13.66 -13.80
C LEU A 239 66.59 -13.43 -15.32
N GLU A 240 65.70 -12.56 -15.79
CA GLU A 240 65.54 -12.21 -17.20
C GLU A 240 66.68 -11.32 -17.73
N THR A 241 67.26 -10.48 -16.88
CA THR A 241 68.37 -9.58 -17.23
C THR A 241 69.75 -10.23 -17.13
N LEU A 242 69.86 -11.48 -16.67
CA LEU A 242 71.13 -12.20 -16.61
C LEU A 242 71.72 -12.42 -18.01
N PRO A 243 72.93 -11.90 -18.31
CA PRO A 243 73.57 -12.11 -19.60
C PRO A 243 73.84 -13.60 -19.85
N PRO A 244 73.57 -14.13 -21.06
CA PRO A 244 73.80 -15.55 -21.38
C PRO A 244 75.27 -15.96 -21.21
N ASP A 245 76.22 -15.05 -21.43
CA ASP A 245 77.67 -15.30 -21.22
C ASP A 245 78.02 -15.70 -19.78
N ASN A 246 77.33 -15.13 -18.79
CA ASN A 246 77.58 -15.46 -17.38
C ASN A 246 77.05 -16.87 -17.04
N ILE A 247 75.97 -17.29 -17.70
CA ILE A 247 75.38 -18.62 -17.49
C ILE A 247 76.28 -19.70 -18.09
N ASP A 248 76.78 -19.48 -19.31
CA ASP A 248 77.65 -20.43 -19.99
C ASP A 248 79.05 -20.50 -19.36
N THR A 249 79.59 -19.38 -18.87
CA THR A 249 80.87 -19.39 -18.12
C THR A 249 80.73 -20.08 -16.76
N VAL A 250 79.63 -19.87 -16.03
CA VAL A 250 79.36 -20.58 -14.76
C VAL A 250 79.11 -22.07 -15.00
N ARG A 251 78.37 -22.43 -16.06
CA ARG A 251 78.10 -23.82 -16.43
C ARG A 251 79.38 -24.56 -16.84
N THR A 252 80.18 -23.95 -17.72
CA THR A 252 81.47 -24.51 -18.13
C THR A 252 82.46 -24.60 -16.99
N GLN A 253 82.47 -23.64 -16.06
CA GLN A 253 83.32 -23.69 -14.87
C GLN A 253 82.93 -24.81 -13.92
N ARG A 254 81.62 -25.00 -13.64
CA ARG A 254 81.15 -26.15 -12.84
C ARG A 254 81.48 -27.48 -13.50
N GLU A 255 81.34 -27.56 -14.82
CA GLU A 255 81.63 -28.79 -15.57
C GLU A 255 83.13 -29.10 -15.59
N LYS A 256 83.98 -28.08 -15.74
CA LYS A 256 85.44 -28.21 -15.56
C LYS A 256 85.79 -28.65 -14.15
N GLU A 257 85.18 -28.06 -13.13
CA GLU A 257 85.43 -28.43 -11.73
C GLU A 257 85.04 -29.89 -11.43
N LYS A 258 83.93 -30.36 -11.99
CA LYS A 258 83.50 -31.76 -11.92
C LYS A 258 84.50 -32.69 -12.62
N ARG A 259 84.89 -32.37 -13.85
CA ARG A 259 85.87 -33.14 -14.63
C ARG A 259 87.23 -33.23 -13.92
N MET A 260 87.71 -32.11 -13.37
CA MET A 260 88.95 -32.07 -12.59
C MET A 260 88.88 -32.92 -11.31
N ARG A 261 87.71 -33.03 -10.67
CA ARG A 261 87.52 -33.94 -9.52
C ARG A 261 87.56 -35.40 -9.96
N GLU A 262 86.90 -35.74 -11.07
CA GLU A 262 86.87 -37.10 -11.62
C GLU A 262 88.26 -37.55 -12.10
N GLU A 263 89.00 -36.69 -12.81
CA GLU A 263 90.37 -36.96 -13.26
C GLU A 263 91.34 -37.15 -12.09
N LYS A 264 91.25 -36.30 -11.04
CA LYS A 264 92.05 -36.48 -9.82
C LYS A 264 91.74 -37.81 -9.13
N LEU A 265 90.50 -38.26 -9.15
CA LEU A 265 90.11 -39.55 -8.58
C LEU A 265 90.68 -40.71 -9.42
N LEU A 266 90.62 -40.61 -10.74
CA LEU A 266 91.15 -41.61 -11.66
C LEU A 266 92.67 -41.74 -11.58
N MET A 267 93.40 -40.62 -11.49
CA MET A 267 94.86 -40.62 -11.33
C MET A 267 95.28 -41.28 -10.02
N LYS A 268 94.56 -41.03 -8.92
CA LYS A 268 94.78 -41.72 -7.65
C LYS A 268 94.52 -43.22 -7.76
N LYS A 269 93.46 -43.61 -8.48
CA LYS A 269 93.12 -45.02 -8.73
C LYS A 269 94.20 -45.72 -9.55
N HIS A 270 94.63 -45.13 -10.67
CA HIS A 270 95.69 -45.69 -11.52
C HIS A 270 97.02 -45.83 -10.74
N HIS A 271 97.39 -44.83 -9.94
CA HIS A 271 98.58 -44.90 -9.11
C HIS A 271 98.50 -46.03 -8.06
N GLN A 272 97.33 -46.25 -7.45
CA GLN A 272 97.11 -47.39 -6.56
C GLN A 272 97.16 -48.73 -7.31
N GLU A 273 96.53 -48.81 -8.48
CA GLU A 273 96.53 -49.99 -9.35
C GLU A 273 97.96 -50.34 -9.82
N GLU A 274 98.79 -49.37 -10.20
CA GLU A 274 100.19 -49.61 -10.58
C GLU A 274 101.05 -50.06 -9.40
N ARG A 275 100.87 -49.46 -8.22
CA ARG A 275 101.56 -49.91 -7.01
C ARG A 275 101.20 -51.36 -6.68
N LEU A 276 99.93 -51.71 -6.81
CA LEU A 276 99.45 -53.07 -6.62
C LEU A 276 100.02 -54.01 -7.70
N ARG A 277 100.03 -53.60 -8.97
CA ARG A 277 100.61 -54.37 -10.09
C ARG A 277 102.09 -54.66 -9.87
N MET A 278 102.89 -53.65 -9.52
CA MET A 278 104.32 -53.83 -9.24
C MET A 278 104.57 -54.72 -8.02
N ALA A 279 103.72 -54.65 -6.99
CA ALA A 279 103.80 -55.55 -5.84
C ALA A 279 103.48 -57.01 -6.23
N LEU A 280 102.44 -57.22 -7.05
CA LEU A 280 102.07 -58.54 -7.58
C LEU A 280 103.16 -59.11 -8.50
N GLU A 281 103.77 -58.28 -9.36
CA GLU A 281 104.87 -58.68 -10.25
C GLU A 281 106.13 -59.07 -9.45
N ARG A 282 106.46 -58.33 -8.38
CA ARG A 282 107.51 -58.75 -7.43
C ARG A 282 107.18 -60.07 -6.74
N ALA A 283 105.96 -60.24 -6.24
CA ALA A 283 105.55 -61.48 -5.57
C ALA A 283 105.59 -62.70 -6.51
N THR A 284 105.14 -62.55 -7.76
CA THR A 284 105.13 -63.63 -8.75
C THR A 284 106.52 -63.97 -9.29
N SER A 285 107.41 -62.99 -9.46
CA SER A 285 108.81 -63.22 -9.86
C SER A 285 109.66 -63.85 -8.75
N ASP A 286 109.40 -63.54 -7.47
CA ASP A 286 110.05 -64.22 -6.34
C ASP A 286 109.57 -65.67 -6.19
N SER A 287 108.29 -65.94 -6.45
CA SER A 287 107.73 -67.30 -6.38
C SER A 287 108.25 -68.25 -7.48
N LYS A 288 108.74 -67.72 -8.62
CA LYS A 288 109.27 -68.52 -9.73
C LYS A 288 110.75 -68.93 -9.56
N LYS A 289 111.44 -68.47 -8.49
CA LYS A 289 112.83 -68.83 -8.19
C LYS A 289 112.99 -69.84 -7.03
N ARG A 290 111.92 -70.36 -6.44
CA ARG A 290 112.02 -71.43 -5.43
C ARG A 290 111.18 -72.65 -5.78
N VAL A 291 111.70 -73.48 -6.68
CA VAL A 291 111.35 -74.91 -6.75
C VAL A 291 112.65 -75.72 -6.67
N SER A 292 113.02 -76.05 -5.45
CA SER A 292 113.81 -77.25 -5.10
C SER A 292 113.62 -77.52 -3.61
N VAL A 293 112.72 -78.46 -3.30
CA VAL A 293 112.58 -79.19 -2.02
C VAL A 293 113.66 -80.32 -2.02
N PRO A 294 113.97 -81.10 -0.95
CA PRO A 294 113.23 -81.29 0.32
C PRO A 294 114.02 -81.61 1.63
N ASN A 295 113.24 -81.79 2.71
CA ASN A 295 113.50 -82.48 4.00
C ASN A 295 114.48 -81.80 4.99
N CYS A 296 114.31 -81.84 6.31
CA CYS A 296 113.79 -82.90 7.18
C CYS A 296 113.28 -82.29 8.51
N ALA A 297 112.58 -83.12 9.29
CA ALA A 297 112.22 -83.09 10.72
C ALA A 297 112.92 -82.04 11.63
N GLN A 298 112.35 -81.50 12.72
CA GLN A 298 111.77 -82.18 13.86
C GLN A 298 111.22 -81.12 14.86
N THR A 299 110.10 -81.43 15.51
CA THR A 299 109.73 -81.18 16.92
C THR A 299 110.34 -79.99 17.70
N GLY A 300 109.49 -79.27 18.45
CA GLY A 300 109.96 -78.65 19.69
C GLY A 300 109.12 -77.53 20.27
N HIS A 301 108.28 -77.89 21.24
CA HIS A 301 107.98 -77.13 22.45
C HIS A 301 107.24 -75.77 22.40
N ILE A 302 106.04 -75.85 22.97
CA ILE A 302 105.24 -74.77 23.55
C ILE A 302 106.03 -74.10 24.69
N SER A 303 105.99 -72.76 24.74
CA SER A 303 105.86 -72.05 26.02
C SER A 303 105.24 -70.66 25.88
N ILE A 304 104.32 -70.45 26.81
CA ILE A 304 103.41 -69.34 27.12
C ILE A 304 104.15 -68.00 27.36
N ALA A 305 103.52 -66.88 26.96
CA ALA A 305 103.46 -65.68 27.80
C ALA A 305 102.31 -64.76 27.37
N ILE A 306 101.28 -64.74 28.22
CA ILE A 306 100.23 -63.73 28.31
C ILE A 306 100.86 -62.43 28.76
N ILE A 307 100.60 -61.31 28.07
CA ILE A 307 100.43 -59.98 28.70
C ILE A 307 99.35 -59.21 27.92
N GLN A 308 98.17 -59.11 28.54
CA GLN A 308 97.20 -58.04 28.29
C GLN A 308 97.71 -56.76 28.91
N PHE A 309 97.54 -55.62 28.24
CA PHE A 309 97.32 -54.33 28.89
C PHE A 309 96.43 -53.48 27.99
N GLU A 310 95.50 -52.77 28.66
CA GLU A 310 94.48 -51.87 28.13
C GLU A 310 95.00 -50.78 27.18
#